data_AF-A0A261G5N6-F1
#
_entry.id   AF-A0A261G5N6-F1
#
_cell.length_a   1.000
_cell.length_b   1.000
_cell.length_c   1.000
_cell.angle_alpha   90.00
_cell.angle_beta   90.00
_cell.angle_gamma   90.00
#
_symmetry.space_group_name_H-M   'P 1'
#
loop_
_entity.id
_entity.type
_entity.pdbx_description
1 polymer ?
#
loop_
_entity_poly.entity_id
_entity_poly.type
_entity_poly.pdbx_seq_one_letter_code
_entity_poly.pdbx_strand_id
1 'polypeptide(L)'
;MTNDTSNPSDGRPTGYVDLTGARDTDLFPPLAQDDTEASDPPTPSALFSAGAMPDMREGLSADDAEGQSHAEFTTVYDIIDDLDRTLDEAKGGLFTPNQVKVDRDVFTDRLTELKKMLPVQLERASALMREAERRLESAQTQANAIIASAQSRASDMVREANEQAQFLAGQENVTEIARQKARAILDQAQAKSDHLTQGADQYCSTMMEGLQQQLNKLSQDVQAGINVLNERQRAAASRLPSLDEDDQPQA
;
A
#
# COMPACT_ATOMS: atom_id res chain seq x y z
N MET A 1 40.32 -58.34 -21.97
CA MET A 1 40.13 -57.01 -21.35
C MET A 1 38.77 -57.04 -20.68
N THR A 2 38.76 -57.43 -19.40
CA THR A 2 38.43 -56.57 -18.24
C THR A 2 36.92 -56.29 -18.18
N ASN A 3 36.14 -57.10 -17.45
CA ASN A 3 35.88 -56.99 -16.01
C ASN A 3 35.02 -55.75 -15.69
N ASP A 4 33.73 -55.95 -15.41
CA ASP A 4 33.10 -55.32 -14.25
C ASP A 4 31.89 -56.16 -13.83
N THR A 5 31.70 -56.21 -12.52
CA THR A 5 31.28 -57.35 -11.73
C THR A 5 30.38 -56.78 -10.64
N SER A 6 29.34 -57.53 -10.30
CA SER A 6 28.65 -57.48 -9.00
C SER A 6 27.68 -56.33 -8.72
N ASN A 7 26.41 -56.72 -8.71
CA ASN A 7 25.52 -56.45 -7.58
C ASN A 7 26.21 -56.88 -6.26
N PRO A 8 26.08 -56.10 -5.18
CA PRO A 8 25.42 -56.70 -4.03
C PRO A 8 24.49 -55.75 -3.24
N SER A 9 23.49 -56.41 -2.65
CA SER A 9 22.80 -56.13 -1.40
C SER A 9 23.49 -55.20 -0.39
N ASP A 10 22.69 -54.39 0.29
CA ASP A 10 22.46 -54.42 1.74
C ASP A 10 22.32 -53.00 2.34
N GLY A 11 21.40 -52.82 3.30
CA GLY A 11 21.28 -51.56 4.04
C GLY A 11 19.86 -51.05 4.28
N ARG A 12 19.03 -51.81 5.01
CA ARG A 12 18.02 -51.19 5.89
C ARG A 12 18.70 -50.86 7.22
N PRO A 13 18.66 -49.63 7.72
CA PRO A 13 18.80 -49.39 9.15
C PRO A 13 17.41 -49.26 9.78
N THR A 14 17.01 -50.32 10.51
CA THR A 14 16.03 -50.25 11.58
C THR A 14 16.61 -49.42 12.72
N GLY A 15 16.16 -48.18 12.88
CA GLY A 15 16.50 -47.32 14.01
C GLY A 15 15.30 -47.15 14.93
N TYR A 16 15.24 -47.97 15.98
CA TYR A 16 14.37 -47.78 17.13
C TYR A 16 14.83 -46.49 17.83
N VAL A 17 13.99 -45.45 17.86
CA VAL A 17 14.32 -44.21 18.59
C VAL A 17 13.96 -44.42 20.05
N ASP A 18 15.00 -44.53 20.87
CA ASP A 18 14.93 -44.57 22.33
C ASP A 18 14.28 -43.28 22.87
N LEU A 19 13.15 -43.43 23.58
CA LEU A 19 12.40 -42.33 24.20
C LEU A 19 12.77 -42.12 25.68
N THR A 20 13.88 -42.69 26.16
CA THR A 20 14.33 -42.46 27.55
C THR A 20 15.18 -41.20 27.68
N GLY A 21 14.51 -40.05 27.55
CA GLY A 21 15.15 -38.74 27.69
C GLY A 21 14.18 -37.58 27.85
N ALA A 22 13.01 -37.80 28.46
CA ALA A 22 12.10 -36.72 28.80
C ALA A 22 12.70 -35.89 29.95
N ARG A 23 13.37 -34.80 29.61
CA ARG A 23 13.49 -33.64 30.51
C ARG A 23 12.35 -32.69 30.20
N ASP A 24 11.51 -32.59 31.20
CA ASP A 24 10.15 -32.08 31.21
C ASP A 24 10.13 -30.55 31.44
N THR A 25 10.71 -29.76 30.51
CA THR A 25 10.83 -28.30 30.73
C THR A 25 10.42 -27.37 29.59
N ASP A 26 9.99 -27.87 28.42
CA ASP A 26 9.73 -26.98 27.27
C ASP A 26 8.26 -26.96 26.80
N LEU A 27 7.28 -27.22 27.67
CA LEU A 27 5.85 -27.23 27.28
C LEU A 27 5.04 -25.99 27.71
N PHE A 28 5.66 -24.96 28.27
CA PHE A 28 4.98 -23.69 28.53
C PHE A 28 5.87 -22.51 28.11
N PRO A 29 5.56 -21.80 27.01
CA PRO A 29 6.15 -20.49 26.80
C PRO A 29 5.68 -19.57 27.95
N PRO A 30 6.55 -18.72 28.52
CA PRO A 30 6.11 -17.76 29.52
C PRO A 30 5.09 -16.83 28.87
N LEU A 31 3.98 -16.60 29.57
CA LEU A 31 3.00 -15.57 29.25
C LEU A 31 3.76 -14.26 29.01
N ALA A 32 3.72 -13.76 27.78
CA ALA A 32 4.22 -12.44 27.45
C ALA A 32 3.58 -11.45 28.43
N GLN A 33 4.42 -10.78 29.21
CA GLN A 33 4.02 -9.61 29.96
C GLN A 33 3.56 -8.59 28.91
N ASP A 34 2.28 -8.24 29.00
CA ASP A 34 1.68 -7.10 28.31
C ASP A 34 2.27 -5.83 28.95
N ASP A 35 3.52 -5.54 28.60
CA ASP A 35 4.08 -4.20 28.74
C ASP A 35 3.41 -3.38 27.64
N THR A 36 2.22 -2.87 27.96
CA THR A 36 1.57 -1.80 27.21
C THR A 36 2.40 -0.54 27.42
N GLU A 37 3.58 -0.50 26.78
CA GLU A 37 4.34 0.72 26.58
C GLU A 37 3.52 1.54 25.58
N ALA A 38 2.69 2.42 26.15
CA ALA A 38 1.90 3.39 25.41
C ALA A 38 2.83 4.07 24.41
N SER A 39 2.71 3.69 23.15
CA SER A 39 3.41 4.34 22.06
C SER A 39 2.87 5.76 22.01
N ASP A 40 3.68 6.70 22.49
CA ASP A 40 3.44 8.13 22.35
C ASP A 40 3.01 8.41 20.89
N PRO A 41 1.95 9.19 20.64
CA PRO A 41 1.56 9.53 19.28
C PRO A 41 2.75 10.17 18.57
N PRO A 42 2.94 9.94 17.25
CA PRO A 42 4.03 10.55 16.52
C PRO A 42 3.91 12.06 16.71
N THR A 43 4.86 12.64 17.44
CA THR A 43 4.99 14.09 17.55
C THR A 43 5.16 14.59 16.12
N PRO A 44 4.32 15.50 15.63
CA PRO A 44 4.57 16.09 14.33
C PRO A 44 5.89 16.83 14.46
N SER A 45 6.94 16.30 13.81
CA SER A 45 8.20 17.00 13.65
C SER A 45 7.86 18.37 13.07
N ALA A 46 7.88 19.39 13.92
CA ALA A 46 7.77 20.76 13.49
C ALA A 46 8.98 21.00 12.59
N LEU A 47 8.78 20.89 11.28
CA LEU A 47 9.76 21.11 10.21
C LEU A 47 10.27 22.56 10.14
N PHE A 48 9.94 23.37 11.15
CA PHE A 48 10.54 24.66 11.44
C PHE A 48 10.98 24.66 12.91
N SER A 49 12.24 24.29 13.17
CA SER A 49 12.91 24.75 14.38
C SER A 49 12.86 26.28 14.37
N ALA A 50 12.09 26.87 15.28
CA ALA A 50 11.88 28.31 15.44
C ALA A 50 13.16 29.11 15.84
N GLY A 51 14.35 28.53 15.64
CA GLY A 51 15.65 29.12 15.97
C GLY A 51 16.65 29.18 14.80
N ALA A 52 16.25 28.83 13.57
CA ALA A 52 17.13 28.90 12.40
C ALA A 52 16.57 29.82 11.29
N MET A 53 15.73 30.79 11.67
CA MET A 53 15.39 31.90 10.78
C MET A 53 16.60 32.85 10.76
N PRO A 54 17.22 33.12 9.60
CA PRO A 54 18.16 34.23 9.49
C PRO A 54 17.46 35.49 9.99
N ASP A 55 18.05 36.17 10.96
CA ASP A 55 17.51 37.43 11.47
C ASP A 55 17.51 38.44 10.32
N MET A 56 16.35 38.59 9.66
CA MET A 56 16.15 39.52 8.54
C MET A 56 16.12 40.99 9.01
N ARG A 57 16.43 41.25 10.28
CA ARG A 57 16.50 42.59 10.86
C ARG A 57 17.74 43.38 10.38
N GLU A 58 18.63 42.78 9.60
CA GLU A 58 19.73 43.48 8.93
C GLU A 58 19.27 44.31 7.70
N GLY A 59 17.97 44.31 7.36
CA GLY A 59 17.39 45.10 6.26
C GLY A 59 16.92 46.51 6.62
N LEU A 60 16.94 46.90 7.90
CA LEU A 60 16.39 48.18 8.36
C LEU A 60 17.27 49.40 8.07
N SER A 61 18.46 49.21 7.50
CA SER A 61 19.30 50.32 7.01
C SER A 61 18.88 50.84 5.64
N ALA A 62 17.88 50.23 4.99
CA ALA A 62 17.35 50.67 3.70
C ALA A 62 16.36 51.85 3.82
N ASP A 63 15.72 51.99 4.99
CA ASP A 63 14.66 52.99 5.22
C ASP A 63 15.21 54.43 5.21
N ASP A 64 16.44 54.63 5.70
CA ASP A 64 17.11 55.94 5.70
C ASP A 64 17.51 56.41 4.29
N ALA A 65 17.88 55.48 3.41
CA ALA A 65 18.29 55.78 2.03
C ALA A 65 17.08 56.07 1.12
N GLU A 66 15.97 55.33 1.33
CA GLU A 66 14.71 55.56 0.63
C GLU A 66 14.11 56.92 1.00
N GLY A 67 14.15 57.30 2.29
CA GLY A 67 13.70 58.61 2.78
C GLY A 67 14.52 59.79 2.21
N GLN A 68 15.85 59.66 2.15
CA GLN A 68 16.73 60.67 1.54
C GLN A 68 16.47 60.83 0.04
N SER A 69 16.24 59.73 -0.68
CA SER A 69 15.91 59.80 -2.11
C SER A 69 14.60 60.55 -2.36
N HIS A 70 13.54 60.26 -1.59
CA HIS A 70 12.25 60.94 -1.71
C HIS A 70 12.31 62.44 -1.39
N ALA A 71 13.09 62.84 -0.38
CA ALA A 71 13.29 64.24 -0.03
C ALA A 71 14.02 65.02 -1.14
N GLU A 72 15.03 64.40 -1.76
CA GLU A 72 15.76 65.02 -2.88
C GLU A 72 14.87 65.17 -4.14
N PHE A 73 14.06 64.16 -4.48
CA PHE A 73 13.13 64.23 -5.62
C PHE A 73 12.10 65.36 -5.46
N THR A 74 11.55 65.52 -4.25
CA THR A 74 10.61 66.61 -3.93
C THR A 74 11.27 67.97 -4.19
N THR A 75 12.54 68.13 -3.82
CA THR A 75 13.28 69.39 -4.00
C THR A 75 13.48 69.79 -5.47
N VAL A 76 13.63 68.82 -6.39
CA VAL A 76 13.76 69.13 -7.83
C VAL A 76 12.43 69.55 -8.45
N TYR A 77 11.33 68.90 -8.06
CA TYR A 77 9.99 69.32 -8.47
C TYR A 77 9.62 70.68 -7.87
N ASP A 78 10.03 70.97 -6.63
CA ASP A 78 9.84 72.29 -6.01
C ASP A 78 10.55 73.41 -6.81
N ILE A 79 11.77 73.15 -7.32
CA ILE A 79 12.49 74.11 -8.18
C ILE A 79 11.77 74.30 -9.52
N ILE A 80 11.21 73.23 -10.10
CA ILE A 80 10.43 73.31 -11.35
C ILE A 80 9.14 74.11 -11.12
N ASP A 81 8.42 73.85 -10.03
CA ASP A 81 7.19 74.56 -9.67
C ASP A 81 7.46 76.04 -9.37
N ASP A 82 8.58 76.37 -8.74
CA ASP A 82 9.02 77.75 -8.51
C ASP A 82 9.38 78.46 -9.83
N LEU A 83 10.04 77.75 -10.76
CA LEU A 83 10.31 78.25 -12.11
C LEU A 83 9.01 78.48 -12.91
N ASP A 84 8.01 77.61 -12.76
CA ASP A 84 6.71 77.75 -13.42
C ASP A 84 5.90 78.91 -12.85
N ARG A 85 5.87 79.05 -11.51
CA ARG A 85 5.24 80.20 -10.83
C ARG A 85 5.89 81.52 -11.21
N THR A 86 7.22 81.58 -11.25
CA THR A 86 7.93 82.81 -11.65
C THR A 86 7.67 83.19 -13.10
N LEU A 87 7.38 82.21 -13.97
CA LEU A 87 6.98 82.44 -15.36
C LEU A 87 5.52 82.90 -15.47
N ASP A 88 4.61 82.31 -14.70
CA ASP A 88 3.17 82.65 -14.66
C ASP A 88 2.89 84.02 -14.02
N GLU A 89 3.61 84.38 -12.97
CA GLU A 89 3.45 85.66 -12.25
C GLU A 89 4.10 86.85 -12.95
N ALA A 90 5.04 86.57 -13.86
CA ALA A 90 5.76 87.62 -14.55
C ALA A 90 4.85 88.38 -15.53
N LYS A 91 4.86 89.72 -15.41
CA LYS A 91 3.95 90.59 -16.18
C LYS A 91 4.22 90.47 -17.69
N GLY A 92 3.22 90.04 -18.43
CA GLY A 92 3.20 90.09 -19.90
C GLY A 92 3.39 91.51 -20.42
N GLY A 93 4.17 91.66 -21.48
CA GLY A 93 4.44 92.96 -22.10
C GLY A 93 3.18 93.56 -22.71
N LEU A 94 2.84 94.81 -22.35
CA LEU A 94 1.68 95.55 -22.87
C LEU A 94 1.61 95.67 -24.41
N PHE A 95 2.73 95.42 -25.10
CA PHE A 95 2.83 95.48 -26.57
C PHE A 95 3.40 94.20 -27.21
N THR A 96 3.62 93.15 -26.42
CA THR A 96 4.14 91.86 -26.88
C THR A 96 3.49 90.71 -26.10
N PRO A 97 2.33 90.19 -26.56
CA PRO A 97 1.55 89.21 -25.81
C PRO A 97 2.27 87.87 -25.58
N ASN A 98 3.33 87.56 -26.34
CA ASN A 98 4.17 86.37 -26.17
C ASN A 98 5.48 86.64 -25.41
N GLN A 99 5.67 87.81 -24.81
CA GLN A 99 6.87 88.13 -24.05
C GLN A 99 6.54 88.45 -22.60
N VAL A 100 7.25 87.75 -21.72
CA VAL A 100 7.14 87.87 -20.28
C VAL A 100 8.46 88.44 -19.76
N LYS A 101 8.39 89.47 -18.91
CA LYS A 101 9.59 90.06 -18.30
C LYS A 101 9.90 89.35 -16.99
N VAL A 102 10.87 88.44 -17.04
CA VAL A 102 11.38 87.70 -15.86
C VAL A 102 12.71 88.32 -15.43
N ASP A 103 13.00 88.28 -14.13
CA ASP A 103 14.34 88.57 -13.62
C ASP A 103 15.31 87.50 -14.13
N ARG A 104 16.19 87.91 -15.04
CA ARG A 104 17.11 87.00 -15.72
C ARG A 104 18.07 86.33 -14.75
N ASP A 105 18.53 87.03 -13.72
CA ASP A 105 19.57 86.52 -12.84
C ASP A 105 18.98 85.44 -11.91
N VAL A 106 17.82 85.72 -11.29
CA VAL A 106 17.10 84.76 -10.44
C VAL A 106 16.69 83.51 -11.21
N PHE A 107 16.15 83.67 -12.42
CA PHE A 107 15.73 82.55 -13.26
C PHE A 107 16.93 81.69 -13.70
N THR A 108 18.04 82.32 -14.07
CA THR A 108 19.25 81.61 -14.51
C THR A 108 19.90 80.85 -13.36
N ASP A 109 19.90 81.39 -12.14
CA ASP A 109 20.43 80.71 -10.95
C ASP A 109 19.62 79.44 -10.62
N ARG A 110 18.30 79.54 -10.61
CA ARG A 110 17.38 78.40 -10.39
C ARG A 110 17.50 77.34 -11.48
N LEU A 111 17.58 77.75 -12.75
CA LEU A 111 17.83 76.83 -13.86
C LEU A 111 19.20 76.13 -13.73
N THR A 112 20.22 76.83 -13.23
CA THR A 112 21.56 76.28 -13.00
C THR A 112 21.55 75.27 -11.84
N GLU A 113 20.78 75.54 -10.79
CA GLU A 113 20.55 74.63 -9.67
C GLU A 113 19.83 73.35 -10.12
N LEU A 114 18.73 73.49 -10.88
CA LEU A 114 18.01 72.38 -11.51
C LEU A 114 18.95 71.54 -12.39
N LYS A 115 19.73 72.19 -13.25
CA LYS A 115 20.69 71.53 -14.16
C LYS A 115 21.78 70.75 -13.42
N LYS A 116 22.14 71.15 -12.20
CA LYS A 116 23.10 70.42 -11.35
C LYS A 116 22.49 69.20 -10.67
N MET A 117 21.23 69.28 -10.25
CA MET A 117 20.55 68.22 -9.49
C MET A 117 19.93 67.12 -10.38
N LEU A 118 19.45 67.48 -11.58
CA LEU A 118 18.86 66.55 -12.54
C LEU A 118 19.73 65.33 -12.91
N PRO A 119 21.03 65.46 -13.25
CA PRO A 119 21.84 64.31 -13.63
C PRO A 119 22.03 63.32 -12.48
N VAL A 120 22.21 63.82 -11.25
CA VAL A 120 22.38 62.98 -10.05
C VAL A 120 21.12 62.16 -9.77
N GLN A 121 19.95 62.75 -9.95
CA GLN A 121 18.68 62.06 -9.74
C GLN A 121 18.40 61.01 -10.82
N LEU A 122 18.75 61.30 -12.08
CA LEU A 122 18.60 60.32 -13.17
C LEU A 122 19.54 59.12 -12.95
N GLU A 123 20.77 59.36 -12.52
CA GLU A 123 21.72 58.30 -12.19
C GLU A 123 21.20 57.44 -11.02
N ARG A 124 20.73 58.06 -9.95
CA ARG A 124 20.15 57.36 -8.79
C ARG A 124 18.89 56.57 -9.17
N ALA A 125 17.99 57.15 -9.94
CA ALA A 125 16.79 56.46 -10.45
C ALA A 125 17.18 55.25 -11.30
N SER A 126 18.18 55.38 -12.17
CA SER A 126 18.68 54.27 -12.98
C SER A 126 19.34 53.17 -12.15
N ALA A 127 20.04 53.52 -11.06
CA ALA A 127 20.62 52.57 -10.13
C ALA A 127 19.54 51.82 -9.35
N LEU A 128 18.52 52.53 -8.86
CA LEU A 128 17.37 51.94 -8.20
C LEU A 128 16.62 50.98 -9.12
N MET A 129 16.37 51.37 -10.38
CA MET A 129 15.73 50.49 -11.36
C MET A 129 16.55 49.23 -11.63
N ARG A 130 17.88 49.34 -11.74
CA ARG A 130 18.77 48.17 -11.90
C ARG A 130 18.74 47.25 -10.68
N GLU A 131 18.71 47.81 -9.48
CA GLU A 131 18.60 47.01 -8.26
C GLU A 131 17.23 46.35 -8.13
N ALA A 132 16.15 47.07 -8.46
CA ALA A 132 14.80 46.54 -8.50
C ALA A 132 14.68 45.38 -9.50
N GLU A 133 15.23 45.53 -10.72
CA GLU A 133 15.26 44.47 -11.72
C GLU A 133 16.04 43.24 -11.23
N ARG A 134 17.21 43.46 -10.61
CA ARG A 134 18.00 42.38 -10.04
C ARG A 134 17.28 41.65 -8.91
N ARG A 135 16.58 42.38 -8.03
CA ARG A 135 15.75 41.78 -6.97
C ARG A 135 14.57 41.01 -7.57
N LEU A 136 13.94 41.55 -8.61
CA LEU A 136 12.84 40.89 -9.31
C LEU A 136 13.29 39.58 -9.95
N GLU A 137 14.40 39.59 -10.67
CA GLU A 137 14.99 38.38 -11.29
C GLU A 137 15.37 37.33 -10.23
N SER A 138 15.96 37.77 -9.11
CA SER A 138 16.28 36.89 -7.99
C SER A 138 15.03 36.28 -7.37
N ALA A 139 13.98 37.08 -7.13
CA ALA A 139 12.71 36.61 -6.59
C ALA A 139 12.01 35.63 -7.54
N GLN A 140 12.02 35.90 -8.84
CA GLN A 140 11.48 34.99 -9.86
C GLN A 140 12.23 33.65 -9.87
N THR A 141 13.57 33.69 -9.81
CA THR A 141 14.39 32.47 -9.76
C THR A 141 14.11 31.65 -8.50
N GLN A 142 14.02 32.31 -7.34
CA GLN A 142 13.67 31.65 -6.08
C GLN A 142 12.26 31.05 -6.12
N ALA A 143 11.27 31.79 -6.63
CA ALA A 143 9.91 31.29 -6.78
C ALA A 143 9.85 30.05 -7.68
N ASN A 144 10.54 30.08 -8.83
CA ASN A 144 10.63 28.94 -9.73
C ASN A 144 11.28 27.72 -9.06
N ALA A 145 12.35 27.94 -8.28
CA ALA A 145 12.99 26.86 -7.51
C ALA A 145 12.04 26.26 -6.45
N ILE A 146 11.28 27.11 -5.76
CA ILE A 146 10.28 26.65 -4.78
C ILE A 146 9.19 25.82 -5.48
N ILE A 147 8.64 26.31 -6.59
CA ILE A 147 7.61 25.60 -7.36
C ILE A 147 8.13 24.24 -7.84
N ALA A 148 9.34 24.19 -8.42
CA ALA A 148 9.96 22.94 -8.86
C ALA A 148 10.14 21.96 -7.68
N SER A 149 10.61 22.44 -6.53
CA SER A 149 10.77 21.61 -5.33
C SER A 149 9.44 21.09 -4.78
N ALA A 150 8.38 21.91 -4.84
CA ALA A 150 7.06 21.53 -4.38
C ALA A 150 6.43 20.50 -5.33
N GLN A 151 6.58 20.68 -6.64
CA GLN A 151 6.12 19.73 -7.65
C GLN A 151 6.85 18.38 -7.53
N SER A 152 8.17 18.39 -7.33
CA SER A 152 8.94 17.14 -7.08
C SER A 152 8.41 16.42 -5.86
N ARG A 153 8.30 17.11 -4.72
CA ARG A 153 7.78 16.51 -3.48
C ARG A 153 6.35 16.00 -3.63
N ALA A 154 5.49 16.73 -4.35
CA ALA A 154 4.13 16.29 -4.63
C ALA A 154 4.12 15.02 -5.50
N SER A 155 4.96 14.96 -6.53
CA SER A 155 5.11 13.77 -7.38
C SER A 155 5.60 12.56 -6.58
N ASP A 156 6.58 12.76 -5.70
CA ASP A 156 7.11 11.70 -4.84
C ASP A 156 6.05 11.19 -3.87
N MET A 157 5.29 12.10 -3.23
CA MET A 157 4.19 11.75 -2.33
C MET A 157 3.09 10.97 -3.05
N VAL A 158 2.72 11.38 -4.27
CA VAL A 158 1.72 10.65 -5.07
C VAL A 158 2.25 9.27 -5.45
N ARG A 159 3.52 9.14 -5.82
CA ARG A 159 4.14 7.86 -6.13
C ARG A 159 4.14 6.92 -4.92
N GLU A 160 4.58 7.40 -3.77
CA GLU A 160 4.59 6.64 -2.51
C GLU A 160 3.18 6.19 -2.09
N ALA A 161 2.20 7.09 -2.16
CA ALA A 161 0.82 6.76 -1.85
C ALA A 161 0.25 5.68 -2.80
N ASN A 162 0.58 5.75 -4.10
CA ASN A 162 0.18 4.71 -5.05
C ASN A 162 0.87 3.37 -4.79
N GLU A 163 2.17 3.38 -4.50
CA GLU A 163 2.92 2.17 -4.13
C GLU A 163 2.31 1.51 -2.88
N GLN A 164 1.98 2.30 -1.86
CA GLN A 164 1.33 1.82 -0.63
C GLN A 164 -0.09 1.29 -0.89
N ALA A 165 -0.90 2.00 -1.68
CA ALA A 165 -2.24 1.56 -2.06
C ALA A 165 -2.19 0.25 -2.85
N GLN A 166 -1.24 0.10 -3.76
CA GLN A 166 -1.06 -1.13 -4.54
C GLN A 166 -0.55 -2.28 -3.67
N PHE A 167 0.29 -2.03 -2.67
CA PHE A 167 0.71 -3.02 -1.70
C PHE A 167 -0.45 -3.50 -0.81
N LEU A 168 -1.29 -2.58 -0.33
CA LEU A 168 -2.50 -2.89 0.43
C LEU A 168 -3.50 -3.70 -0.40
N ALA A 169 -3.79 -3.22 -1.61
CA ALA A 169 -4.68 -3.92 -2.54
C ALA A 169 -4.13 -5.29 -2.94
N GLY A 170 -2.82 -5.41 -3.13
CA GLY A 170 -2.15 -6.67 -3.43
C GLY A 170 -2.26 -7.67 -2.28
N GLN A 171 -2.08 -7.23 -1.04
CA GLN A 171 -2.28 -8.09 0.14
C GLN A 171 -3.74 -8.52 0.29
N GLU A 172 -4.69 -7.61 0.15
CA GLU A 172 -6.12 -7.93 0.20
C GLU A 172 -6.48 -8.94 -0.89
N ASN A 173 -6.00 -8.71 -2.12
CA ASN A 173 -6.21 -9.60 -3.26
C ASN A 173 -5.65 -11.01 -3.01
N VAL A 174 -4.44 -11.13 -2.46
CA VAL A 174 -3.84 -12.43 -2.11
C VAL A 174 -4.68 -13.14 -1.03
N THR A 175 -5.14 -12.42 0.00
CA THR A 175 -5.99 -13.03 1.04
C THR A 175 -7.35 -13.46 0.51
N GLU A 176 -7.93 -12.71 -0.42
CA GLU A 176 -9.21 -13.04 -1.05
C GLU A 176 -9.07 -14.29 -1.95
N ILE A 177 -8.03 -14.35 -2.79
CA ILE A 177 -7.71 -15.54 -3.59
C ILE A 177 -7.45 -16.75 -2.69
N ALA A 178 -6.71 -16.59 -1.60
CA ALA A 178 -6.45 -17.67 -0.65
C ALA A 178 -7.73 -18.18 0.00
N ARG A 179 -8.63 -17.28 0.44
CA ARG A 179 -9.95 -17.65 0.98
C ARG A 179 -10.83 -18.34 -0.05
N GLN A 180 -10.85 -17.86 -1.29
CA GLN A 180 -11.61 -18.47 -2.36
C GLN A 180 -11.11 -19.90 -2.66
N LYS A 181 -9.79 -20.08 -2.73
CA LYS A 181 -9.18 -21.40 -2.94
C LYS A 181 -9.45 -22.35 -1.76
N ALA A 182 -9.38 -21.85 -0.52
CA ALA A 182 -9.72 -22.63 0.65
C ALA A 182 -11.18 -23.11 0.62
N ARG A 183 -12.13 -22.23 0.26
CA ARG A 183 -13.55 -22.61 0.06
C ARG A 183 -13.70 -23.68 -1.02
N ALA A 184 -13.07 -23.50 -2.18
CA ALA A 184 -13.13 -24.49 -3.26
C ALA A 184 -12.56 -25.87 -2.85
N ILE A 185 -11.47 -25.89 -2.08
CA ILE A 185 -10.90 -27.14 -1.54
C ILE A 185 -11.87 -27.80 -0.56
N LEU A 186 -12.51 -27.02 0.32
CA LEU A 186 -13.50 -27.53 1.27
C LEU A 186 -14.71 -28.11 0.53
N ASP A 187 -15.24 -27.39 -0.47
CA ASP A 187 -16.37 -27.85 -1.27
C ASP A 187 -16.03 -29.14 -2.03
N GLN A 188 -14.83 -29.22 -2.61
CA GLN A 188 -14.34 -30.42 -3.28
C GLN A 188 -14.15 -31.59 -2.30
N ALA A 189 -13.61 -31.33 -1.11
CA ALA A 189 -13.41 -32.34 -0.07
C ALA A 189 -14.76 -32.86 0.45
N GLN A 190 -15.74 -31.99 0.63
CA GLN A 190 -17.09 -32.36 1.05
C GLN A 190 -17.77 -33.21 -0.02
N ALA A 191 -17.78 -32.75 -1.28
CA ALA A 191 -18.35 -33.51 -2.39
C ALA A 191 -17.68 -34.89 -2.57
N LYS A 192 -16.36 -34.97 -2.39
CA LYS A 192 -15.63 -36.25 -2.45
C LYS A 192 -15.98 -37.16 -1.27
N SER A 193 -16.14 -36.59 -0.08
CA SER A 193 -16.55 -37.34 1.12
C SER A 193 -17.96 -37.89 0.97
N ASP A 194 -18.89 -37.08 0.48
CA ASP A 194 -20.27 -37.49 0.23
C ASP A 194 -20.34 -38.60 -0.83
N HIS A 195 -19.60 -38.44 -1.92
CA HIS A 195 -19.51 -39.45 -2.98
C HIS A 195 -18.89 -40.76 -2.46
N LEU A 196 -17.86 -40.68 -1.60
CA LEU A 196 -17.23 -41.87 -1.03
C LEU A 196 -18.20 -42.60 -0.08
N THR A 197 -18.91 -41.86 0.77
CA THR A 197 -19.93 -42.42 1.67
C THR A 197 -21.02 -43.12 0.88
N GLN A 198 -21.60 -42.44 -0.13
CA GLN A 198 -22.62 -43.03 -0.99
C GLN A 198 -22.12 -44.28 -1.73
N GLY A 199 -20.89 -44.24 -2.26
CA GLY A 199 -20.27 -45.39 -2.91
C GLY A 199 -20.05 -46.57 -1.96
N ALA A 200 -19.63 -46.29 -0.72
CA ALA A 200 -19.45 -47.30 0.32
C ALA A 200 -20.78 -47.93 0.72
N ASP A 201 -21.82 -47.12 0.94
CA ASP A 201 -23.17 -47.59 1.27
C ASP A 201 -23.73 -48.48 0.16
N GLN A 202 -23.58 -48.07 -1.10
CA GLN A 202 -24.06 -48.83 -2.24
C GLN A 202 -23.29 -50.15 -2.43
N TYR A 203 -21.98 -50.14 -2.19
CA TYR A 203 -21.17 -51.36 -2.17
C TYR A 203 -21.63 -52.31 -1.05
N CYS A 204 -21.85 -51.80 0.15
CA CYS A 204 -22.37 -52.58 1.27
C CYS A 204 -23.75 -53.19 0.97
N SER A 205 -24.68 -52.42 0.39
CA SER A 205 -25.99 -52.95 -0.03
C SER A 205 -25.84 -54.09 -1.03
N THR A 206 -25.03 -53.89 -2.08
CA THR A 206 -24.81 -54.89 -3.13
C THR A 206 -24.19 -56.17 -2.57
N MET A 207 -23.21 -56.04 -1.67
CA MET A 207 -22.58 -57.19 -1.02
C MET A 207 -23.54 -57.94 -0.10
N MET A 208 -24.37 -57.22 0.66
CA MET A 208 -25.39 -57.83 1.53
C MET A 208 -26.48 -58.52 0.73
N GLU A 209 -26.96 -57.91 -0.36
CA GLU A 209 -27.91 -58.53 -1.29
C GLU A 209 -27.33 -59.79 -1.94
N GLY A 210 -26.07 -59.73 -2.40
CA GLY A 210 -25.37 -60.89 -2.96
C GLY A 210 -25.21 -62.03 -1.94
N LEU A 211 -24.83 -61.70 -0.70
CA LEU A 211 -24.74 -62.67 0.39
C LEU A 211 -26.11 -63.28 0.70
N GLN A 212 -27.18 -62.47 0.73
CA GLN A 212 -28.55 -62.94 0.93
C GLN A 212 -28.99 -63.91 -0.17
N GLN A 213 -28.67 -63.64 -1.43
CA GLN A 213 -28.95 -64.54 -2.54
C GLN A 213 -28.20 -65.87 -2.41
N GLN A 214 -26.92 -65.84 -2.02
CA GLN A 214 -26.12 -67.05 -1.79
C GLN A 214 -26.67 -67.89 -0.64
N LEU A 215 -27.05 -67.25 0.47
CA LEU A 215 -27.66 -67.93 1.61
C LEU A 215 -29.01 -68.55 1.24
N ASN A 216 -29.84 -67.87 0.46
CA ASN A 216 -31.11 -68.40 -0.03
C ASN A 216 -30.90 -69.63 -0.92
N LYS A 217 -29.91 -69.59 -1.82
CA LYS A 217 -29.56 -70.75 -2.67
C LYS A 217 -29.08 -71.93 -1.81
N LEU A 218 -28.16 -71.67 -0.88
CA LEU A 218 -27.67 -72.71 0.02
C LEU A 218 -28.82 -73.32 0.87
N SER A 219 -29.75 -72.49 1.34
CA SER A 219 -30.95 -72.96 2.06
C SER A 219 -31.83 -73.86 1.18
N GLN A 220 -32.06 -73.50 -0.07
CA GLN A 220 -32.80 -74.33 -1.03
C GLN A 220 -32.07 -75.66 -1.31
N ASP A 221 -30.75 -75.62 -1.51
CA ASP A 221 -29.94 -76.82 -1.75
C ASP A 221 -29.98 -77.78 -0.54
N VAL A 222 -29.89 -77.24 0.69
CA VAL A 222 -30.05 -78.02 1.93
C VAL A 222 -31.45 -78.63 2.02
N GLN A 223 -32.51 -77.87 1.73
CA GLN A 223 -33.88 -78.38 1.77
C GLN A 223 -34.10 -79.49 0.73
N ALA A 224 -33.55 -79.34 -0.47
CA ALA A 224 -33.57 -80.37 -1.50
C ALA A 224 -32.83 -81.64 -1.03
N GLY A 225 -31.67 -81.48 -0.39
CA GLY A 225 -30.91 -82.59 0.21
C GLY A 225 -31.71 -83.34 1.27
N ILE A 226 -32.40 -82.63 2.17
CA ILE A 226 -33.29 -83.22 3.18
C ILE A 226 -34.44 -84.00 2.52
N ASN A 227 -35.07 -83.43 1.49
CA ASN A 227 -36.16 -84.10 0.77
C ASN A 227 -35.69 -85.41 0.12
N VAL A 228 -34.50 -85.41 -0.51
CA VAL A 228 -33.90 -86.63 -1.08
C VAL A 228 -33.60 -87.67 -0.01
N LEU A 229 -33.09 -87.25 1.15
CA LEU A 229 -32.81 -88.18 2.26
C LEU A 229 -34.09 -88.80 2.81
N ASN A 230 -35.13 -88.00 3.02
CA ASN A 230 -36.45 -88.49 3.43
C ASN A 230 -37.02 -89.49 2.42
N GLU A 231 -36.89 -89.22 1.12
CA GLU A 231 -37.33 -90.13 0.07
C GLU A 231 -36.56 -91.45 0.10
N ARG A 232 -35.22 -91.40 0.24
CA ARG A 232 -34.39 -92.60 0.41
C ARG A 232 -34.77 -93.38 1.66
N GLN A 233 -35.07 -92.70 2.77
CA GLN A 233 -35.47 -93.35 4.01
C GLN A 233 -36.82 -94.05 3.87
N ARG A 234 -37.78 -93.44 3.16
CA ARG A 234 -39.07 -94.08 2.82
C ARG A 234 -38.89 -95.29 1.89
N ALA A 235 -38.08 -95.16 0.85
CA ALA A 235 -37.76 -96.26 -0.06
C ALA A 235 -37.05 -97.43 0.67
N ALA A 236 -36.15 -97.12 1.60
CA ALA A 236 -35.51 -98.12 2.46
C ALA A 236 -36.50 -98.78 3.43
N ALA A 237 -37.41 -98.00 4.03
CA ALA A 237 -38.48 -98.53 4.89
C ALA A 237 -39.44 -99.46 4.13
N SER A 238 -39.76 -99.16 2.86
CA SER A 238 -40.55 -100.06 2.01
C SER A 238 -39.82 -101.32 1.53
N ARG A 239 -38.48 -101.35 1.65
CA ARG A 239 -37.64 -102.51 1.31
C ARG A 239 -37.32 -103.39 2.52
N LEU A 240 -37.69 -102.99 3.74
CA LEU A 240 -37.67 -103.88 4.90
C LEU A 240 -38.90 -104.80 4.81
N PRO A 241 -38.75 -106.13 4.79
CA PRO A 241 -39.89 -107.03 4.93
C PRO A 241 -40.54 -106.72 6.27
N SER A 242 -41.85 -106.42 6.28
CA SER A 242 -42.62 -106.49 7.51
C SER A 242 -42.44 -107.90 8.05
N LEU A 243 -41.81 -108.02 9.22
CA LEU A 243 -41.83 -109.27 9.95
C LEU A 243 -43.31 -109.53 10.28
N ASP A 244 -43.95 -110.37 9.46
CA ASP A 244 -45.24 -110.96 9.80
C ASP A 244 -45.05 -111.77 11.08
N GLU A 245 -46.04 -111.72 11.97
CA GLU A 245 -46.05 -112.28 13.33
C GLU A 245 -45.83 -113.82 13.44
N ASP A 246 -45.47 -114.51 12.35
CA ASP A 246 -45.35 -115.98 12.30
C ASP A 246 -43.91 -116.53 12.41
N ASP A 247 -42.86 -115.69 12.49
CA ASP A 247 -41.46 -116.17 12.56
C ASP A 247 -40.87 -116.06 13.97
N GLN A 248 -41.53 -116.67 14.96
CA GLN A 248 -40.91 -117.01 16.25
C GLN A 248 -40.36 -118.45 16.21
N PRO A 249 -39.09 -118.68 16.57
CA PRO A 249 -38.50 -120.01 16.48
C PRO A 249 -39.03 -120.90 17.60
N GLN A 250 -39.57 -122.09 17.26
CA GLN A 250 -39.74 -123.19 18.20
C GLN A 250 -38.74 -124.30 17.91
N ALA A 251 -37.90 -124.53 18.93
CA ALA A 251 -37.17 -125.74 19.34
C ALA A 251 -36.66 -126.72 18.26
#